data_AF-A0A1B3B8X1-F1
#
_entry.id   AF-A0A1B3B8X1-F1
#
_cell.length_a   1.000
_cell.length_b   1.000
_cell.length_c   1.000
_cell.angle_alpha   90.00
_cell.angle_beta   90.00
_cell.angle_gamma   90.00
#
_symmetry.space_group_name_H-M   'P 1'
#
loop_
_entity.id
_entity.type
_entity.pdbx_description
1 polymer ?
#
loop_
_entity_poly.entity_id
_entity_poly.type
_entity_poly.pdbx_seq_one_letter_code
_entity_poly.pdbx_strand_id
1 'polypeptide(L)'
;MATVVDISLNGAHLKTDANLDKTKPLTLQVIFDELSPPVFMEAKIVYHKGEDYGVECQEIDIDSMLHLRSTLTLYNSDPDAIQQESQALWEKRQSETDE
;
A
#
# COMPACT_ATOMS: atom_id res chain seq x y z
N MET A 1 -8.82 15.85 -0.15
CA MET A 1 -7.93 15.07 -1.06
C MET A 1 -6.70 14.74 -0.26
N ALA A 2 -6.26 13.48 -0.23
CA ALA A 2 -5.07 13.06 0.48
C ALA A 2 -3.89 12.96 -0.48
N THR A 3 -2.68 13.27 -0.02
CA THR A 3 -1.45 13.07 -0.79
C THR A 3 -0.77 11.79 -0.31
N VAL A 4 -0.39 10.92 -1.25
CA VAL A 4 0.44 9.75 -0.94
C VAL A 4 1.89 10.22 -0.81
N VAL A 5 2.46 10.07 0.39
CA VAL A 5 3.85 10.43 0.70
C VAL A 5 4.78 9.28 0.31
N ASP A 6 4.36 8.05 0.61
CA ASP A 6 5.08 6.82 0.30
C ASP A 6 4.09 5.67 0.10
N ILE A 7 4.45 4.69 -0.73
CA ILE A 7 3.60 3.53 -1.02
C ILE A 7 4.44 2.27 -1.22
N SER A 8 3.98 1.17 -0.63
CA SER A 8 4.57 -0.16 -0.78
C SER A 8 3.47 -1.18 -1.03
N LEU A 9 3.87 -2.44 -1.24
CA LEU A 9 2.90 -3.54 -1.36
C LEU A 9 2.12 -3.79 -0.06
N ASN A 10 2.66 -3.41 1.10
CA ASN A 10 2.04 -3.65 2.40
C ASN A 10 1.17 -2.49 2.88
N GLY A 11 1.16 -1.36 2.17
CA GLY A 11 0.41 -0.18 2.62
C GLY A 11 0.90 1.12 2.04
N ALA A 12 0.46 2.21 2.64
CA ALA A 12 0.84 3.55 2.22
C ALA A 12 0.99 4.49 3.40
N HIS A 13 1.78 5.53 3.20
CA HIS A 13 1.82 6.69 4.08
C HIS A 13 1.09 7.84 3.40
N LEU A 14 0.03 8.30 4.03
CA LEU A 14 -0.84 9.36 3.52
C LEU A 14 -0.68 10.61 4.36
N LYS A 15 -0.77 11.77 3.71
CA LYS A 15 -0.90 13.05 4.36
C LYS A 15 -2.23 13.70 4.01
N THR A 16 -3.04 14.00 5.01
CA THR A 16 -4.32 14.67 4.83
C THR A 16 -4.75 15.41 6.09
N ASP A 17 -5.40 16.56 5.88
CA ASP A 17 -6.12 17.33 6.88
C ASP A 17 -7.51 16.74 7.22
N ALA A 18 -7.97 15.77 6.43
CA ALA A 18 -9.22 15.07 6.68
C ALA A 18 -9.10 14.14 7.88
N ASN A 19 -10.11 14.15 8.75
CA ASN A 19 -10.18 13.22 9.87
C ASN A 19 -10.71 11.87 9.38
N LEU A 20 -9.83 10.88 9.25
CA LEU A 20 -10.19 9.54 8.79
C LEU A 20 -10.60 8.65 9.98
N ASP A 21 -11.68 7.89 9.79
CA ASP A 21 -12.16 6.95 10.81
C ASP A 21 -11.26 5.71 10.87
N LYS A 22 -10.54 5.56 11.99
CA LYS A 22 -9.63 4.43 12.24
C LYS A 22 -10.33 3.11 12.48
N THR A 23 -11.64 3.14 12.78
CA THR A 23 -12.41 1.94 13.14
C THR A 23 -12.91 1.18 11.91
N LYS A 24 -12.81 1.79 10.72
CA LYS A 24 -13.32 1.21 9.49
C LYS A 24 -12.21 0.98 8.47
N PRO A 25 -12.33 -0.06 7.64
CA PRO A 25 -11.51 -0.15 6.44
C PRO A 25 -11.82 1.02 5.51
N LEU A 26 -10.82 1.41 4.73
CA LEU A 26 -10.92 2.46 3.74
C LEU A 26 -10.38 1.94 2.41
N THR A 27 -10.97 2.42 1.32
CA THR A 27 -10.49 2.10 -0.04
C THR A 27 -9.56 3.20 -0.51
N LEU A 28 -8.35 2.83 -0.89
CA LEU A 28 -7.41 3.73 -1.56
C LEU A 28 -7.51 3.52 -3.05
N GLN A 29 -7.69 4.63 -3.76
CA GLN A 29 -7.55 4.70 -5.20
C GLN A 29 -6.29 5.51 -5.50
N VAL A 30 -5.24 4.83 -5.96
CA VAL A 30 -3.95 5.45 -6.25
C VAL A 30 -3.79 5.58 -7.75
N ILE A 31 -3.61 6.81 -8.22
CA ILE A 31 -3.39 7.15 -9.63
C ILE A 31 -1.94 7.57 -9.77
N PHE A 32 -1.13 6.76 -10.46
CA PHE A 32 0.30 7.01 -10.66
C PHE A 32 0.57 7.91 -11.87
N ASP A 33 -0.20 7.72 -12.94
CA ASP A 33 -0.16 8.55 -14.14
C ASP A 33 -1.55 8.58 -14.80
N GLU A 34 -1.78 9.48 -15.75
CA GLU A 34 -3.08 9.66 -16.42
C GLU A 34 -3.42 8.57 -17.45
N LEU A 35 -2.45 7.74 -17.84
CA LEU A 35 -2.57 6.73 -18.89
C LEU A 35 -2.71 5.30 -18.33
N SER A 36 -2.37 5.12 -17.06
CA SER A 36 -2.37 3.86 -16.34
C SER A 36 -3.67 3.67 -15.56
N PRO A 37 -4.16 2.43 -15.44
CA PRO A 37 -5.31 2.15 -14.60
C PRO A 37 -5.00 2.49 -13.13
N PRO A 38 -5.96 3.04 -12.37
CA PRO A 38 -5.79 3.26 -10.95
C PRO A 38 -5.61 1.92 -10.21
N VAL A 39 -4.78 1.94 -9.18
CA VAL A 39 -4.62 0.84 -8.23
C VAL A 39 -5.67 0.99 -7.14
N PHE A 40 -6.43 -0.08 -6.90
CA PHE A 40 -7.41 -0.15 -5.82
C PHE A 40 -6.91 -1.09 -4.73
N MET A 41 -6.96 -0.62 -3.48
CA MET A 41 -6.64 -1.44 -2.33
C MET A 41 -7.55 -1.10 -1.16
N GLU A 42 -7.98 -2.12 -0.44
CA GLU A 42 -8.56 -1.94 0.88
C GLU A 42 -7.44 -1.85 1.91
N ALA A 43 -7.52 -0.84 2.76
CA ALA A 43 -6.51 -0.58 3.77
C ALA A 43 -7.16 -0.23 5.11
N LYS A 44 -6.37 -0.35 6.17
CA LYS A 44 -6.78 0.02 7.52
C LYS A 44 -5.77 0.99 8.10
N ILE A 45 -6.26 2.00 8.83
CA ILE A 45 -5.38 2.94 9.53
C ILE A 45 -4.74 2.24 10.72
N VAL A 46 -3.43 2.09 10.67
CA VAL A 46 -2.61 1.51 11.75
C VAL A 46 -1.87 2.56 12.55
N TYR A 47 -1.67 3.75 11.97
CA TYR A 47 -0.95 4.86 12.59
C TYR A 47 -1.57 6.20 12.22
N HIS A 48 -1.57 7.16 13.15
CA HIS A 48 -2.00 8.53 12.89
C HIS A 48 -1.35 9.51 13.86
N LYS A 49 -0.75 10.56 13.31
CA LYS A 49 -0.15 11.66 14.07
C LYS A 49 -0.31 12.98 13.31
N GLY A 50 -1.26 13.81 13.75
CA GLY A 50 -1.52 15.09 13.09
C GLY A 50 -2.18 14.88 11.74
N GLU A 51 -1.47 15.21 10.66
CA GLU A 51 -1.95 14.99 9.28
C GLU A 51 -1.36 13.73 8.65
N ASP A 52 -0.45 13.04 9.35
CA ASP A 52 0.22 11.85 8.87
C ASP A 52 -0.58 10.60 9.27
N TYR A 53 -0.92 9.78 8.27
CA TYR A 53 -1.69 8.54 8.42
C TYR A 53 -0.93 7.37 7.80
N GLY A 54 -0.60 6.39 8.63
CA GLY A 54 -0.08 5.10 8.17
C GLY A 54 -1.25 4.14 7.94
N VAL A 55 -1.34 3.60 6.73
CA VAL A 55 -2.37 2.63 6.35
C VAL A 55 -1.72 1.32 5.92
N GLU A 56 -2.29 0.21 6.36
CA GLU A 56 -1.84 -1.15 6.03
C GLU A 56 -2.82 -1.77 5.04
N CYS A 57 -2.29 -2.34 3.95
CA CYS A 57 -3.05 -3.09 2.96
C CYS A 57 -3.70 -4.31 3.60
N GLN A 58 -5.02 -4.41 3.49
CA GLN A 58 -5.76 -5.59 3.92
C GLN A 58 -6.03 -6.49 2.71
N GLU A 59 -6.55 -5.91 1.63
CA GLU A 59 -6.82 -6.61 0.39
C GLU A 59 -6.43 -5.75 -0.81
N ILE A 60 -5.87 -6.38 -1.83
CA ILE A 60 -5.54 -5.77 -3.11
C ILE A 60 -5.82 -6.80 -4.20
N ASP A 61 -6.48 -6.38 -5.27
CA ASP A 61 -6.72 -7.27 -6.40
C ASP A 61 -5.41 -7.58 -7.15
N ILE A 62 -5.37 -8.71 -7.86
CA ILE A 62 -4.14 -9.19 -8.50
C ILE A 62 -3.62 -8.23 -9.57
N ASP A 63 -4.52 -7.55 -10.29
CA ASP A 63 -4.16 -6.64 -11.38
C ASP A 63 -3.54 -5.35 -10.80
N SER A 64 -4.18 -4.79 -9.77
CA SER A 64 -3.71 -3.67 -8.95
C SER A 64 -2.36 -3.99 -8.29
N MET A 65 -2.18 -5.20 -7.76
CA MET A 65 -0.92 -5.64 -7.16
C MET A 65 0.20 -5.74 -8.19
N LEU A 66 -0.07 -6.34 -9.35
CA LEU A 66 0.90 -6.44 -10.45
C LEU A 66 1.29 -5.07 -11.00
N HIS A 67 0.30 -4.19 -11.14
CA HIS A 67 0.52 -2.82 -11.58
C HIS A 67 1.38 -2.06 -10.56
N LEU A 68 1.00 -2.09 -9.29
CA LEU A 68 1.75 -1.46 -8.20
C LEU A 68 3.18 -1.97 -8.15
N ARG A 69 3.39 -3.29 -8.23
CA ARG A 69 4.73 -3.90 -8.26
C ARG A 69 5.56 -3.41 -9.45
N SER A 70 4.98 -3.40 -10.64
CA SER A 70 5.66 -2.93 -11.86
C SER A 70 6.04 -1.47 -11.73
N THR A 71 5.12 -0.64 -11.24
CA THR A 71 5.31 0.78 -11.03
C THR A 71 6.38 1.08 -9.97
N LEU A 72 6.36 0.37 -8.84
CA LEU A 72 7.41 0.47 -7.83
C LEU A 72 8.77 0.00 -8.38
N THR A 73 8.82 -0.99 -9.27
CA THR A 73 10.07 -1.45 -9.92
C THR A 73 10.61 -0.40 -10.88
N LEU A 74 9.74 0.41 -11.49
CA LEU A 74 10.15 1.52 -12.36
C LEU A 74 10.66 2.70 -11.53
N TYR A 75 10.03 2.99 -10.40
CA TYR A 75 10.45 4.09 -9.51
C TYR A 75 11.68 3.73 -8.67
N ASN A 76 11.89 2.46 -8.33
CA ASN A 76 13.09 1.98 -7.65
C ASN A 76 14.15 1.55 -8.68
N SER A 77 15.29 2.22 -8.70
CA SER A 77 16.41 1.87 -9.60
C SER A 77 17.10 0.54 -9.25
N ASP A 78 16.61 -0.18 -8.24
CA ASP A 78 17.14 -1.47 -7.77
C ASP A 78 16.04 -2.56 -7.85
N PRO A 79 16.03 -3.38 -8.91
CA PRO A 79 15.01 -4.40 -9.14
C PRO A 79 14.98 -5.53 -8.09
N ASP A 80 16.03 -5.68 -7.29
CA ASP A 80 16.11 -6.75 -6.28
C ASP A 80 15.37 -6.39 -4.97
N ALA A 81 15.15 -5.10 -4.68
CA ALA A 81 14.50 -4.64 -3.45
C ALA A 81 13.03 -5.12 -3.34
N ILE A 82 12.31 -5.15 -4.47
CA ILE A 82 10.91 -5.59 -4.52
C ILE A 82 10.78 -7.11 -4.40
N GLN A 83 11.75 -7.84 -4.95
CA GLN A 83 11.79 -9.29 -4.83
C GLN A 83 11.96 -9.69 -3.34
N GLN A 84 12.81 -8.98 -2.60
CA GLN A 84 13.01 -9.20 -1.17
C GLN A 84 11.79 -8.85 -0.33
N GLU A 85 11.09 -7.73 -0.62
CA GLU A 85 9.85 -7.38 0.06
C GLU A 85 8.76 -8.45 -0.13
N SER A 86 8.58 -8.92 -1.36
CA SER A 86 7.61 -9.98 -1.67
C SER A 86 7.90 -11.25 -0.87
N GLN A 87 9.15 -11.71 -0.83
CA GLN A 87 9.55 -12.89 -0.05
C GLN A 87 9.27 -12.71 1.45
N ALA A 88 9.62 -11.57 2.02
CA ALA A 88 9.36 -11.29 3.44
C ALA A 88 7.86 -11.34 3.78
N LEU A 89 6.99 -10.89 2.86
CA LEU A 89 5.54 -10.95 3.05
C LEU A 89 4.97 -12.37 2.93
N TRP A 90 5.57 -13.25 2.12
CA TRP A 90 5.17 -14.66 2.06
C TRP A 90 5.57 -15.42 3.33
N GLU A 91 6.77 -15.16 3.85
CA GLU A 91 7.27 -15.79 5.09
C GLU A 91 6.44 -15.38 6.31
N LYS A 92 6.09 -14.09 6.41
CA LYS A 92 5.29 -13.57 7.50
C LYS A 92 3.86 -14.15 7.54
N ARG A 93 3.28 -14.45 6.36
CA ARG A 93 1.98 -15.10 6.25
C ARG A 93 1.99 -16.59 6.64
N GLN A 94 3.11 -17.29 6.46
CA GLN A 94 3.25 -18.67 6.94
C GLN A 94 3.39 -18.74 8.46
N SER A 95 4.03 -17.75 9.10
CA SER A 95 4.15 -17.71 10.57
C SER A 95 2.83 -17.43 11.31
N GLU A 96 1.80 -16.90 10.64
CA GLU A 96 0.47 -16.69 11.24
C GLU A 96 -0.48 -17.89 11.11
N THR A 97 -0.05 -18.99 10.45
CA THR A 97 -0.89 -20.20 10.26
C THR A 97 -0.50 -21.37 11.18
N ASP A 98 0.55 -21.24 11.99
CA ASP A 98 1.06 -22.30 12.89
C ASP A 98 0.88 -21.98 14.41
N GLU A 99 -0.03 -21.08 14.79
CA GLU A 99 -0.51 -20.89 16.18
C GLU A 99 -2.00 -21.19 16.36
#